data_AF-A0A7I9WVX3-F1
#
_entry.id   AF-A0A7I9WVX3-F1
#
_cell.length_a   1.000
_cell.length_b   1.000
_cell.length_c   1.000
_cell.angle_alpha   90.00
_cell.angle_beta   90.00
_cell.angle_gamma   90.00
#
_symmetry.space_group_name_H-M   'P 1'
#
loop_
_entity.id
_entity.type
_entity.pdbx_description
1 polymer ?
#
loop_
_entity_poly.entity_id
_entity_poly.type
_entity_poly.pdbx_seq_one_letter_code
_entity_poly.pdbx_strand_id
1 'polypeptide(L)' 'MLERLTELAAELDFELSTVDVDARAADGDATLRAEYGDRLPVVLLDGAEHSYWDVDEPQLRADLAARRREEWNS' A
#
# COMPACT_ATOMS: atom_id res chain seq x y z
N MET A 1 0.65 10.52 -5.40
CA MET A 1 0.74 9.45 -4.38
C MET A 1 1.85 8.44 -4.67
N LEU A 2 1.87 7.76 -5.83
CA LEU A 2 2.88 6.73 -6.11
C LEU A 2 4.33 7.25 -6.03
N GLU A 3 4.62 8.42 -6.60
CA GLU A 3 5.96 9.03 -6.51
C GLU A 3 6.44 9.19 -5.07
N ARG A 4 5.55 9.69 -4.19
CA ARG A 4 5.85 9.86 -2.77
C ARG A 4 6.06 8.54 -2.04
N LEU A 5 5.27 7.52 -2.35
CA LEU A 5 5.46 6.17 -1.81
C LEU A 5 6.81 5.58 -2.26
N THR A 6 7.24 5.81 -3.49
CA THR A 6 8.55 5.39 -3.99
C THR A 6 9.69 6.07 -3.22
N GLU A 7 9.58 7.37 -2.96
CA GLU A 7 10.55 8.10 -2.14
C GLU A 7 10.60 7.56 -0.71
N LEU A 8 9.43 7.29 -0.11
CA LEU A 8 9.33 6.67 1.22
C LEU A 8 9.90 5.26 1.25
N ALA A 9 9.69 4.45 0.21
CA ALA A 9 10.22 3.09 0.10
C ALA A 9 11.74 3.08 0.16
N ALA A 10 12.38 4.01 -0.56
CA ALA A 10 13.83 4.19 -0.50
C ALA A 10 14.32 4.75 0.85
N GLU A 11 13.57 5.68 1.44
CA GLU A 11 13.92 6.31 2.73
C GLU A 11 13.81 5.34 3.91
N LEU A 12 12.76 4.51 3.92
CA LEU A 12 12.37 3.66 5.04
C LEU A 12 12.70 2.19 4.84
N ASP A 13 13.25 1.82 3.68
CA ASP A 13 13.67 0.47 3.30
C ASP A 13 12.50 -0.54 3.40
N PHE A 14 11.44 -0.28 2.64
CA PHE A 14 10.32 -1.22 2.48
C PHE A 14 10.04 -1.54 1.01
N GLU A 15 9.44 -2.69 0.76
CA GLU A 15 9.04 -3.11 -0.59
C GLU A 15 7.74 -2.41 -1.03
N LEU A 16 7.76 -1.82 -2.23
CA LEU A 16 6.59 -1.21 -2.85
C LEU A 16 6.24 -1.95 -4.14
N SER A 17 5.00 -2.42 -4.24
CA SER A 17 4.44 -2.98 -5.47
C SER A 17 3.16 -2.24 -5.86
N THR A 18 2.87 -2.21 -7.16
CA THR A 18 1.65 -1.62 -7.70
C THR A 18 0.84 -2.66 -8.45
N VAL A 19 -0.48 -2.57 -8.31
CA VAL A 19 -1.43 -3.45 -8.99
C VAL A 19 -2.42 -2.58 -9.74
N ASP A 20 -2.49 -2.78 -11.06
CA ASP A 20 -3.55 -2.23 -11.89
C ASP A 20 -4.77 -3.16 -11.80
N VAL A 21 -5.84 -2.68 -11.16
CA VAL A 21 -7.06 -3.46 -10.96
C VAL A 21 -7.91 -3.57 -12.23
N ASP A 22 -7.78 -2.63 -13.18
CA ASP A 22 -8.45 -2.72 -14.49
C ASP A 22 -7.77 -3.80 -15.35
N ALA A 23 -6.44 -3.83 -15.36
CA ALA A 23 -5.67 -4.88 -16.04
C ALA A 23 -5.96 -6.26 -15.46
N ARG A 24 -5.97 -6.41 -14.12
CA ARG A 24 -6.34 -7.68 -13.47
C ARG A 24 -7.76 -8.14 -13.80
N ALA A 25 -8.71 -7.20 -13.82
CA ALA A 25 -10.08 -7.52 -14.21
C ALA A 25 -10.17 -7.98 -15.67
N ALA A 26 -9.43 -7.33 -16.59
CA ALA A 26 -9.35 -7.74 -17.98
C ALA A 26 -8.73 -9.14 -18.17
N ASP A 27 -7.78 -9.52 -17.30
CA ASP A 27 -7.16 -10.85 -17.26
C ASP A 27 -8.03 -11.92 -16.55
N GLY A 28 -9.23 -11.56 -16.08
CA GLY A 28 -10.21 -12.49 -15.51
C GLY A 28 -10.27 -12.54 -13.98
N ASP A 29 -9.51 -11.70 -13.27
CA ASP A 29 -9.62 -11.52 -11.82
C ASP A 29 -10.15 -10.12 -11.48
N ALA A 30 -11.47 -10.01 -11.36
CA ALA A 30 -12.15 -8.76 -11.06
C ALA A 30 -12.28 -8.47 -9.55
N THR A 31 -11.68 -9.27 -8.66
CA THR A 31 -11.89 -9.17 -7.21
C THR A 31 -11.50 -7.81 -6.67
N LEU A 32 -10.27 -7.36 -6.95
CA LEU A 32 -9.78 -6.07 -6.50
C LEU A 32 -10.52 -4.90 -7.15
N ARG A 33 -10.96 -5.07 -8.40
CA ARG A 33 -11.78 -4.06 -9.11
C ARG A 33 -13.14 -3.89 -8.44
N ALA A 34 -13.77 -4.97 -8.01
CA ALA A 34 -15.03 -4.95 -7.29
C ALA A 34 -14.90 -4.35 -5.89
N GLU A 35 -13.77 -4.57 -5.20
CA GLU A 35 -13.55 -4.12 -3.83
C GLU A 35 -13.06 -2.67 -3.72
N TYR A 36 -12.14 -2.26 -4.59
CA TYR A 36 -11.43 -0.98 -4.49
C TYR A 36 -11.72 -0.01 -5.64
N GLY A 37 -12.45 -0.46 -6.67
CA GLY A 37 -12.58 0.25 -7.94
C GLY A 37 -13.05 1.69 -7.89
N ASP A 38 -13.87 2.04 -6.89
CA ASP A 38 -14.43 3.39 -6.71
C ASP A 38 -13.58 4.28 -5.79
N ARG A 39 -12.52 3.73 -5.18
CA ARG A 39 -11.70 4.39 -4.15
C ARG A 39 -10.22 4.50 -4.54
N LEU A 40 -9.89 4.18 -5.79
CA LEU A 40 -8.52 4.22 -6.27
C LEU A 40 -7.97 5.66 -6.25
N PRO A 41 -6.69 5.85 -5.88
CA PRO A 41 -5.75 4.80 -5.51
C PRO A 41 -5.89 4.39 -4.03
N VAL A 42 -5.69 3.09 -3.74
CA VAL A 42 -5.73 2.51 -2.38
C VAL A 42 -4.36 1.96 -2.02
N VAL A 43 -3.89 2.27 -0.81
CA VAL A 43 -2.63 1.77 -0.24
C VAL A 43 -2.96 0.65 0.74
N LEU A 44 -2.33 -0.51 0.54
CA LEU A 44 -2.36 -1.61 1.49
C LEU A 44 -1.01 -1.70 2.19
N LEU A 45 -1.02 -1.89 3.51
CA LEU A 45 0.16 -2.22 4.31
C LEU A 45 0.00 -3.65 4.82
N ASP A 46 0.83 -4.56 4.29
CA ASP A 46 0.74 -6.02 4.51
C ASP A 46 -0.64 -6.61 4.25
N GLY A 47 -1.30 -6.14 3.20
CA GLY A 47 -2.63 -6.59 2.80
C GLY A 47 -3.80 -5.96 3.57
N ALA A 48 -3.54 -5.14 4.58
CA ALA A 48 -4.56 -4.35 5.25
C ALA A 48 -4.67 -2.96 4.61
N GLU A 49 -5.90 -2.49 4.37
CA GLU A 49 -6.11 -1.12 3.86
C GLU A 49 -5.57 -0.09 4.84
N HIS A 50 -4.66 0.75 4.36
CA HIS A 50 -4.06 1.85 5.11
C HIS A 50 -4.74 3.17 4.76
N SER A 51 -4.81 3.51 3.47
CA SER A 51 -5.36 4.79 3.03
C SER A 51 -5.89 4.74 1.60
N TYR A 52 -6.76 5.68 1.24
CA TYR A 52 -7.32 5.83 -0.10
C TYR A 52 -7.38 7.32 -0.49
N TRP A 53 -7.30 7.62 -1.80
CA TRP A 53 -7.08 8.96 -2.39
C TRP A 53 -5.73 9.60 -2.12
N ASP A 54 -5.35 9.71 -0.86
CA ASP A 54 -4.09 10.25 -0.39
C ASP A 54 -3.45 9.32 0.64
N VAL A 55 -2.13 9.43 0.80
CA VAL A 55 -1.39 8.66 1.79
C VAL A 55 -1.33 9.42 3.12
N ASP A 56 -1.69 8.77 4.22
CA ASP A 56 -1.39 9.26 5.56
C ASP A 56 0.07 8.94 5.90
N GLU A 57 1.00 9.77 5.45
CA GLU A 57 2.43 9.54 5.68
C GLU A 57 2.82 9.47 7.17
N PRO A 58 2.30 10.33 8.06
CA PRO A 58 2.58 10.23 9.48
C PRO A 58 2.21 8.86 10.06
N GLN A 59 1.02 8.34 9.74
CA GLN A 59 0.57 7.04 10.23
C GLN A 59 1.38 5.90 9.60
N LEU A 60 1.64 5.95 8.29
CA LEU A 60 2.44 4.95 7.58
C LEU A 60 3.84 4.79 8.21
N ARG A 61 4.47 5.91 8.56
CA ARG A 61 5.77 5.92 9.26
C ARG A 61 5.68 5.30 10.64
N ALA A 62 4.64 5.60 11.39
CA ALA A 62 4.44 5.04 12.72
C ALA A 62 4.25 3.51 12.65
N ASP A 63 3.45 3.04 11.70
CA ASP A 63 3.14 1.62 11.50
C ASP A 63 4.36 0.81 11.05
N LEU A 64 5.15 1.34 10.11
CA LEU A 64 6.41 0.73 9.67
C LEU A 64 7.44 0.67 10.82
N ALA A 65 7.52 1.71 11.64
CA ALA A 65 8.42 1.75 12.80
C ALA A 65 7.97 0.79 13.93
N ALA A 66 6.67 0.55 14.08
CA ALA A 66 6.16 -0.46 15.01
C ALA A 66 6.57 -1.87 14.59
N ARG A 67 6.36 -2.22 13.31
CA ARG A 67 6.71 -3.53 12.74
C ARG A 67 8.20 -3.86 12.85
N ARG A 68 9.07 -2.91 12.51
CA ARG A 68 10.52 -3.10 12.64
C ARG A 68 10.94 -3.41 14.09
N ARG A 69 10.24 -2.87 15.09
CA ARG A 69 10.50 -3.21 16.50
C ARG A 69 10.02 -4.61 16.82
N GLU A 70 8.85 -5.01 16.33
CA GLU A 70 8.31 -6.35 16.55
C GLU A 70 9.23 -7.44 15.96
N GLU A 71 9.79 -7.18 14.78
CA GLU A 71 10.79 -8.06 14.15
C GLU A 71 12.06 -8.19 14.99
N TRP A 72 12.56 -7.09 15.58
CA TRP A 72 13.73 -7.13 16.48
C TRP A 72 13.45 -7.83 17.82
N ASN A 73 12.18 -7.82 18.24
CA ASN A 73 11.74 -8.41 19.50
C ASN A 73 11.42 -9.92 19.42
N SER A 74 11.45 -10.50 18.21
CA SER A 74 11.28 -11.94 17.94
C SER A 74 12.62 -12.65 17.74
#